data_AF-A0A8H4KQN6-F1
#
_entry.id   AF-A0A8H4KQN6-F1
#
_cell.length_a   1.000
_cell.length_b   1.000
_cell.length_c   1.000
_cell.angle_alpha   90.00
_cell.angle_beta   90.00
_cell.angle_gamma   90.00
#
_symmetry.space_group_name_H-M   'P 1'
#
loop_
_entity.id
_entity.type
_entity.pdbx_description
1 polymer ?
#
loop_
_entity_poly.entity_id
_entity_poly.type
_entity_poly.pdbx_seq_one_letter_code
_entity_poly.pdbx_strand_id
1 'polypeptide(L)'
;MLTANQQLTAALLLVGRALAQNFTISNGQIFTPGFVVLDAPQPNTPMGGDVTANGKLPLPPHDEDDDNQIFSIEMFLYSYTTGRNFTISNGTATANNASLGEIMAQEPGGTVKHINWVWPDCLVGDGEPKGGSDRGVYNISIRQNFRFNGDDYYTIFDVPIGVTNSISKGDDRPSCDELSNDILSPETIDTEAANKVGVLFAPVDSTELDASGKDSKGSVVGPSMVTYAGFSSLAQAAIFLGLIPREGFCADVVVRLIRQTALNPALLLPLVLLARLTKQGQDLSILHPRASGHLKTLLCVALARWASNWWSDKTRNNWVDDNYDWEREIVLVTGGAGGIGGRIVKLFEEMGVKVVVLDVQPMSFEVAANVHHFQCDLRSPENVEAVAEKIRAQVGHPTVVINVAGVVRGKTILESEPSDVRFTFDVNTFAPFWVAKTFVPDMVANNHGMFVTLTSYASWLTIPNLVDYGASKAAALAFHEGLTTELTTRYNAPKVRTVVVHPGFTNTALFTGYKQNTGFLMPALAPESVADAVVRQVLTGRSGHVILPGTGAILPALRMQPDWYTIPVRAKAQAYMQNFNGRQVIQDVDASVDDGGHEKEANDNAGESTVSGVLVNG
;
A
#
# COMPACT_ATOMS: atom_id res chain seq x y z
N MET A 1 -23.91 -37.43 23.57
CA MET A 1 -24.24 -36.37 22.58
C MET A 1 -24.48 -35.07 23.34
N LEU A 2 -23.52 -34.16 23.25
CA LEU A 2 -23.61 -32.74 23.59
C LEU A 2 -22.72 -32.04 22.54
N THR A 3 -23.21 -30.94 21.96
CA THR A 3 -22.74 -30.35 20.70
C THR A 3 -21.56 -29.39 20.87
N ALA A 4 -20.78 -29.25 19.80
CA ALA A 4 -19.51 -28.50 19.68
C ALA A 4 -19.61 -26.96 19.82
N ASN A 5 -20.77 -26.42 20.23
CA ASN A 5 -20.98 -24.96 20.33
C ASN A 5 -20.94 -24.40 21.76
N GLN A 6 -20.57 -25.21 22.77
CA GLN A 6 -20.47 -24.73 24.16
C GLN A 6 -19.07 -24.81 24.79
N GLN A 7 -18.05 -25.22 24.04
CA GLN A 7 -16.65 -25.17 24.51
C GLN A 7 -15.87 -23.93 24.04
N LEU A 8 -16.45 -23.11 23.15
CA LEU A 8 -15.78 -21.92 22.62
C LEU A 8 -15.95 -20.66 23.50
N THR A 9 -16.78 -20.72 24.54
CA THR A 9 -17.17 -19.54 25.34
C THR A 9 -16.40 -19.39 26.66
N ALA A 10 -15.44 -20.27 26.98
CA ALA A 10 -14.78 -20.29 28.30
C ALA A 10 -13.27 -19.93 28.29
N ALA A 11 -12.67 -19.56 27.15
CA ALA A 11 -11.24 -19.22 27.09
C ALA A 11 -10.94 -17.73 26.84
N LEU A 12 -11.97 -16.88 26.80
CA LEU A 12 -11.84 -15.42 26.74
C LEU A 12 -12.24 -14.85 28.11
N LEU A 13 -11.32 -14.89 29.08
CA LEU A 13 -11.35 -14.04 30.28
C LEU A 13 -10.08 -14.30 31.09
N LEU A 14 -9.07 -13.45 30.89
CA LEU A 14 -8.04 -13.00 31.85
C LEU A 14 -6.81 -12.54 31.06
N VAL A 15 -6.66 -11.23 30.89
CA VAL A 15 -5.48 -10.43 31.33
C VAL A 15 -5.78 -8.96 30.98
N GLY A 16 -6.08 -8.15 32.00
CA GLY A 16 -5.73 -6.72 32.06
C GLY A 16 -4.78 -6.56 33.26
N ARG A 17 -3.97 -5.53 33.45
CA ARG A 17 -3.68 -4.24 32.81
C ARG A 17 -2.27 -3.84 33.28
N ALA A 18 -1.57 -2.99 32.52
CA ALA A 18 -0.66 -1.99 33.08
C ALA A 18 -0.57 -0.79 32.11
N LEU A 19 -0.38 0.38 32.70
CA LEU A 19 -0.66 1.72 32.16
C LEU A 19 0.47 2.28 31.28
N ALA A 20 0.11 3.01 30.24
CA ALA A 20 0.84 4.18 29.76
C ALA A 20 -0.17 5.18 29.19
N GLN A 21 -0.07 6.45 29.58
CA GLN A 21 -0.81 7.55 28.97
C GLN A 21 -0.31 7.70 27.53
N ASN A 22 -1.19 7.48 26.55
CA ASN A 22 -0.86 7.58 25.13
C ASN A 22 -1.24 8.96 24.59
N PHE A 23 -0.30 9.63 23.94
CA PHE A 23 -0.59 10.51 22.82
C PHE A 23 -0.74 9.65 21.57
N THR A 24 -1.74 9.95 20.73
CA THR A 24 -1.94 9.24 19.46
C THR A 24 -1.44 10.15 18.35
N ILE A 25 -0.43 9.69 17.60
CA ILE A 25 -0.01 10.31 16.36
C ILE A 25 -0.60 9.48 15.23
N SER A 26 -1.44 10.11 14.40
CA SER A 26 -2.02 9.51 13.20
C SER A 26 -1.81 10.47 12.04
N ASN A 27 -1.18 10.02 10.97
CA ASN A 27 -0.83 10.83 9.79
C ASN A 27 -0.12 12.16 10.11
N GLY A 28 0.75 12.19 11.14
CA GLY A 28 1.52 13.39 11.52
C GLY A 28 0.79 14.39 12.42
N GLN A 29 -0.45 14.14 12.84
CA GLN A 29 -1.21 15.04 13.73
C GLN A 29 -1.27 14.51 15.17
N ILE A 30 -1.17 15.43 16.13
CA ILE A 30 -1.15 15.16 17.57
C ILE A 30 -2.56 15.31 18.14
N PHE A 31 -3.13 14.22 18.63
CA PHE A 31 -4.43 14.26 19.30
C PHE A 31 -4.26 14.27 20.82
N THR A 32 -4.82 15.30 21.46
CA THR A 32 -4.99 15.35 22.92
C THR A 32 -6.43 15.74 23.28
N PRO A 33 -6.95 15.37 24.46
CA PRO A 33 -8.27 15.82 24.88
C PRO A 33 -8.29 17.35 25.01
N GLY A 34 -9.08 18.03 24.17
CA GLY A 34 -9.22 19.49 24.19
C GLY A 34 -8.27 20.27 23.29
N PHE A 35 -7.45 19.61 22.47
CA PHE A 35 -6.62 20.27 21.47
C PHE A 35 -6.45 19.36 20.24
N VAL A 36 -6.94 19.86 19.11
CA VAL A 36 -6.83 19.23 17.79
C VAL A 36 -6.20 20.25 16.85
N VAL A 37 -5.06 19.91 16.25
CA VAL A 37 -4.45 20.71 15.16
C VAL A 37 -4.95 20.12 13.85
N LEU A 38 -5.83 20.86 13.17
CA LEU A 38 -6.36 20.48 11.86
C LEU A 38 -5.72 21.39 10.82
N ASP A 39 -4.67 20.90 10.16
CA ASP A 39 -4.16 21.53 8.95
C ASP A 39 -5.18 21.29 7.81
N ALA A 40 -5.66 22.36 7.19
CA ALA A 40 -6.37 22.32 5.91
C ALA A 40 -5.42 21.76 4.82
N PRO A 41 -5.89 21.43 3.60
CA PRO A 41 -5.26 20.44 2.72
C PRO A 41 -3.75 20.68 2.60
N GLN A 42 -2.99 19.63 2.96
CA GLN A 42 -1.54 19.69 2.88
C GLN A 42 -1.12 19.89 1.41
N PRO A 43 -0.03 20.64 1.19
CA PRO A 43 0.58 20.73 -0.13
C PRO A 43 0.79 19.31 -0.68
N ASN A 44 0.36 19.08 -1.93
CA ASN A 44 0.64 17.87 -2.72
C ASN A 44 -0.29 16.66 -2.51
N THR A 45 -1.59 16.88 -2.42
CA THR A 45 -2.60 15.86 -2.79
C THR A 45 -3.02 16.04 -4.25
N PRO A 46 -3.49 14.98 -4.96
CA PRO A 46 -3.52 14.93 -6.44
C PRO A 46 -4.36 16.01 -7.14
N MET A 47 -5.27 16.67 -6.41
CA MET A 47 -5.98 17.88 -6.82
C MET A 47 -6.16 18.86 -5.63
N GLY A 48 -5.45 18.64 -4.52
CA GLY A 48 -5.32 19.60 -3.43
C GLY A 48 -4.31 20.62 -3.86
N GLY A 49 -4.80 21.56 -4.67
CA GLY A 49 -4.14 22.82 -4.89
C GLY A 49 -3.69 23.39 -3.55
N ASP A 50 -2.52 23.97 -3.59
CA ASP A 50 -1.86 24.70 -2.54
C ASP A 50 -2.76 25.83 -1.99
N VAL A 51 -3.67 25.49 -1.07
CA VAL A 51 -4.63 26.47 -0.52
C VAL A 51 -3.96 27.40 0.50
N THR A 52 -2.72 27.13 0.95
CA THR A 52 -2.02 28.07 1.87
C THR A 52 -0.49 28.12 1.82
N ALA A 53 0.24 27.29 1.07
CA ALA A 53 1.71 27.30 1.09
C ALA A 53 2.39 28.14 -0.02
N ASN A 54 1.67 28.59 -1.06
CA ASN A 54 2.14 29.66 -1.97
C ASN A 54 1.59 31.05 -1.62
N GLY A 55 0.69 31.16 -0.63
CA GLY A 55 0.12 32.43 -0.17
C GLY A 55 -0.78 33.15 -1.19
N LYS A 56 -1.46 32.44 -2.11
CA LYS A 56 -2.28 33.06 -3.16
C LYS A 56 -3.80 33.11 -2.94
N LEU A 57 -4.34 32.48 -1.91
CA LEU A 57 -5.72 32.74 -1.48
C LEU A 57 -5.69 33.86 -0.44
N PRO A 58 -6.16 35.08 -0.77
CA PRO A 58 -6.27 36.16 0.22
C PRO A 58 -7.15 35.71 1.40
N LEU A 59 -7.05 36.38 2.55
CA LEU A 59 -8.01 36.24 3.64
C LEU A 59 -8.97 37.43 3.58
N PRO A 60 -10.24 37.28 4.03
CA PRO A 60 -11.19 38.39 3.99
C PRO A 60 -10.66 39.65 4.68
N PRO A 61 -11.00 40.85 4.17
CA PRO A 61 -11.93 41.11 3.07
C PRO A 61 -11.32 40.90 1.68
N HIS A 62 -12.14 40.41 0.74
CA HIS A 62 -11.79 40.13 -0.66
C HIS A 62 -12.51 41.11 -1.60
N ASP A 63 -12.00 41.31 -2.81
CA ASP A 63 -12.73 42.02 -3.86
C ASP A 63 -13.77 41.06 -4.49
N GLU A 64 -14.98 41.54 -4.83
CA GLU A 64 -16.10 40.68 -5.32
C GLU A 64 -15.76 39.85 -6.58
N ASP A 65 -14.77 40.32 -7.36
CA ASP A 65 -14.32 39.72 -8.62
C ASP A 65 -13.01 38.92 -8.48
N ASP A 66 -12.55 38.61 -7.25
CA ASP A 66 -11.32 37.84 -7.06
C ASP A 66 -11.44 36.42 -7.64
N ASP A 67 -10.50 36.05 -8.52
CA ASP A 67 -10.40 34.70 -9.10
C ASP A 67 -10.13 33.64 -8.02
N ASN A 68 -9.72 34.04 -6.81
CA ASN A 68 -9.38 33.16 -5.70
C ASN A 68 -9.92 33.73 -4.38
N GLN A 69 -10.93 33.11 -3.77
CA GLN A 69 -11.55 33.58 -2.53
C GLN A 69 -12.13 32.43 -1.72
N ILE A 70 -12.08 32.50 -0.38
CA ILE A 70 -12.84 31.59 0.50
C ILE A 70 -14.15 32.26 0.87
N PHE A 71 -15.29 31.61 0.58
CA PHE A 71 -16.62 32.13 0.89
C PHE A 71 -17.05 31.79 2.30
N SER A 72 -16.93 30.53 2.72
CA SER A 72 -17.34 30.10 4.06
C SER A 72 -16.61 28.84 4.52
N ILE A 73 -16.48 28.72 5.85
CA ILE A 73 -16.05 27.49 6.53
C ILE A 73 -17.07 27.20 7.63
N GLU A 74 -17.77 26.09 7.48
CA GLU A 74 -18.78 25.62 8.43
C GLU A 74 -18.33 24.31 9.08
N MET A 75 -18.64 24.13 10.35
CA MET A 75 -18.26 22.94 11.11
C MET A 75 -19.47 22.35 11.81
N PHE A 76 -19.61 21.03 11.71
CA PHE A 76 -20.67 20.25 12.34
C PHE A 76 -20.09 19.06 13.10
N LEU A 77 -20.74 18.64 14.17
CA LEU A 77 -20.43 17.42 14.89
C LEU A 77 -21.60 16.46 14.73
N TYR A 78 -21.46 15.40 13.95
CA TYR A 78 -22.58 14.50 13.65
C TYR A 78 -22.25 13.03 13.94
N SER A 79 -23.28 12.23 14.20
CA SER A 79 -23.17 10.78 14.38
C SER A 79 -24.36 10.06 13.80
N TYR A 80 -24.11 9.13 12.88
CA TYR A 80 -25.13 8.21 12.37
C TYR A 80 -25.56 7.17 13.41
N THR A 81 -24.78 6.97 14.47
CA THR A 81 -25.09 5.97 15.51
C THR A 81 -26.04 6.53 16.56
N THR A 82 -25.84 7.78 16.97
CA THR A 82 -26.73 8.45 17.94
C THR A 82 -27.85 9.24 17.24
N GLY A 83 -27.72 9.51 15.94
CA GLY A 83 -28.66 10.32 15.17
C GLY A 83 -28.54 11.82 15.44
N ARG A 84 -27.47 12.25 16.13
CA ARG A 84 -27.24 13.66 16.48
C ARG A 84 -26.44 14.39 15.39
N ASN A 85 -26.73 15.67 15.18
CA ASN A 85 -26.00 16.56 14.26
C ASN A 85 -25.91 17.98 14.85
N PHE A 86 -24.87 18.26 15.60
CA PHE A 86 -24.68 19.53 16.30
C PHE A 86 -23.96 20.56 15.43
N THR A 87 -24.47 21.79 15.35
CA THR A 87 -23.76 22.92 14.70
C THR A 87 -22.59 23.36 15.58
N ILE A 88 -21.34 23.24 15.09
CA ILE A 88 -20.15 23.78 15.78
C ILE A 88 -19.97 25.27 15.47
N SER A 89 -20.02 25.62 14.18
CA SER A 89 -19.92 27.00 13.70
C SER A 89 -21.01 27.30 12.69
N ASN A 90 -21.27 28.60 12.44
CA ASN A 90 -22.27 29.19 11.52
C ASN A 90 -23.48 29.88 12.20
N GLY A 91 -23.48 30.02 13.53
CA GLY A 91 -24.42 30.91 14.24
C GLY A 91 -25.91 30.53 14.18
N THR A 92 -26.29 29.34 13.69
CA THR A 92 -27.69 28.88 13.68
C THR A 92 -28.25 28.60 15.07
N ALA A 93 -27.39 28.40 16.07
CA ALA A 93 -27.76 28.21 17.47
C ALA A 93 -26.91 29.11 18.39
N THR A 94 -27.49 30.13 19.02
CA THR A 94 -26.72 31.16 19.77
C THR A 94 -26.87 31.09 21.31
N ALA A 95 -27.38 29.98 21.85
CA ALA A 95 -27.55 29.82 23.30
C ALA A 95 -26.20 29.62 24.01
N ASN A 96 -25.98 30.35 25.12
CA ASN A 96 -24.84 30.19 26.04
C ASN A 96 -23.43 30.15 25.38
N ASN A 97 -23.21 30.94 24.32
CA ASN A 97 -21.95 30.99 23.56
C ASN A 97 -21.50 29.63 22.98
N ALA A 98 -22.46 28.72 22.75
CA ALA A 98 -22.17 27.38 22.27
C ALA A 98 -21.71 27.36 20.82
N SER A 99 -22.44 27.99 19.91
CA SER A 99 -22.00 28.11 18.52
C SER A 99 -20.99 29.23 18.37
N LEU A 100 -19.92 28.89 17.67
CA LEU A 100 -18.99 29.86 17.15
C LEU A 100 -19.67 30.55 15.96
N GLY A 101 -19.71 31.88 15.97
CA GLY A 101 -20.15 32.66 14.80
C GLY A 101 -19.32 32.32 13.56
N GLU A 102 -19.49 33.08 12.48
CA GLU A 102 -18.75 32.84 11.24
C GLU A 102 -17.24 32.69 11.49
N ILE A 103 -16.67 31.52 11.16
CA ILE A 103 -15.25 31.19 11.45
C ILE A 103 -14.32 32.19 10.76
N MET A 104 -14.70 32.63 9.56
CA MET A 104 -13.90 33.56 8.76
C MET A 104 -13.75 34.94 9.42
N ALA A 105 -14.72 35.33 10.25
CA ALA A 105 -14.67 36.58 11.02
C ALA A 105 -13.83 36.46 12.31
N GLN A 106 -13.48 35.25 12.73
CA GLN A 106 -12.63 35.02 13.90
C GLN A 106 -11.17 35.19 13.52
N GLU A 107 -10.38 35.88 14.35
CA GLU A 107 -8.94 36.11 14.14
C GLU A 107 -8.61 36.65 12.72
N PRO A 108 -9.13 37.84 12.34
CA PRO A 108 -8.95 38.40 11.00
C PRO A 108 -7.45 38.58 10.69
N GLY A 109 -7.00 38.04 9.55
CA GLY A 109 -5.59 38.04 9.12
C GLY A 109 -4.74 36.86 9.63
N GLY A 110 -5.26 36.00 10.51
CA GLY A 110 -4.59 34.76 10.91
C GLY A 110 -4.81 33.63 9.90
N THR A 111 -3.73 32.94 9.52
CA THR A 111 -3.77 31.70 8.72
C THR A 111 -4.19 30.48 9.54
N VAL A 112 -4.15 30.59 10.87
CA VAL A 112 -4.62 29.58 11.84
C VAL A 112 -5.82 30.16 12.57
N LYS A 113 -6.90 29.37 12.66
CA LYS A 113 -8.14 29.74 13.36
C LYS A 113 -8.32 28.87 14.60
N HIS A 114 -8.43 29.50 15.77
CA HIS A 114 -8.69 28.77 17.01
C HIS A 114 -10.20 28.60 17.26
N ILE A 115 -10.66 27.36 17.35
CA ILE A 115 -12.08 26.99 17.53
C ILE A 115 -12.31 26.51 18.97
N ASN A 116 -12.85 27.39 19.81
CA ASN A 116 -13.17 27.10 21.21
C ASN A 116 -14.65 26.69 21.37
N TRP A 117 -14.93 25.40 21.19
CA TRP A 117 -16.28 24.84 21.29
C TRP A 117 -16.64 24.37 22.71
N VAL A 118 -17.87 24.65 23.14
CA VAL A 118 -18.42 24.15 24.42
C VAL A 118 -19.26 22.91 24.19
N TRP A 119 -18.84 21.78 24.76
CA TRP A 119 -19.59 20.51 24.68
C TRP A 119 -21.00 20.62 25.30
N PRO A 120 -22.04 20.11 24.63
CA PRO A 120 -23.41 20.15 25.14
C PRO A 120 -23.66 19.15 26.28
N ASP A 121 -24.75 19.36 26.99
CA ASP A 121 -25.08 18.64 28.23
C ASP A 121 -25.23 17.12 28.07
N CYS A 122 -25.82 16.63 26.97
CA CYS A 122 -25.98 15.19 26.72
C CYS A 122 -24.66 14.45 26.47
N LEU A 123 -23.58 15.19 26.19
CA LEU A 123 -22.23 14.64 26.04
C LEU A 123 -21.44 14.68 27.36
N VAL A 124 -21.98 15.21 28.46
CA VAL A 124 -21.33 15.20 29.79
C VAL A 124 -21.19 13.78 30.33
N GLY A 125 -20.04 13.47 30.93
CA GLY A 125 -19.75 12.16 31.51
C GLY A 125 -18.34 11.66 31.24
N ASP A 126 -18.06 10.43 31.66
CA ASP A 126 -16.73 9.82 31.61
C ASP A 126 -16.76 8.42 30.99
N GLY A 127 -15.79 8.12 30.12
CA GLY A 127 -15.57 6.78 29.58
C GLY A 127 -16.44 6.40 28.36
N GLU A 128 -16.43 5.11 28.06
CA GLU A 128 -17.11 4.49 26.92
C GLU A 128 -18.65 4.65 26.98
N PRO A 129 -19.33 4.76 25.82
CA PRO A 129 -20.77 4.97 25.77
C PRO A 129 -21.53 3.79 26.37
N LYS A 130 -22.58 4.10 27.13
CA LYS A 130 -23.53 3.12 27.68
C LYS A 130 -24.80 3.11 26.81
N GLY A 131 -25.57 2.03 26.85
CA GLY A 131 -26.80 1.91 26.05
C GLY A 131 -27.73 3.10 26.26
N GLY A 132 -28.09 3.79 25.18
CA GLY A 132 -28.92 5.01 25.19
C GLY A 132 -28.16 6.31 25.48
N SER A 133 -26.83 6.29 25.54
CA SER A 133 -26.02 7.50 25.66
C SER A 133 -25.84 8.19 24.31
N ASP A 134 -25.93 9.52 24.31
CA ASP A 134 -25.54 10.35 23.17
C ASP A 134 -24.02 10.40 22.96
N ARG A 135 -23.20 9.74 23.78
CA ARG A 135 -21.74 9.66 23.62
C ARG A 135 -21.36 8.53 22.66
N GLY A 136 -20.14 8.56 22.13
CA GLY A 136 -19.61 7.49 21.28
C GLY A 136 -18.90 8.02 20.04
N VAL A 137 -19.16 7.38 18.90
CA VAL A 137 -18.50 7.70 17.62
C VAL A 137 -19.21 8.88 16.97
N TYR A 138 -18.45 9.91 16.66
CA TYR A 138 -18.88 11.12 15.96
C TYR A 138 -17.89 11.46 14.85
N ASN A 139 -18.32 12.30 13.92
CA ASN A 139 -17.46 12.94 12.93
C ASN A 139 -17.57 14.47 13.10
N ILE A 140 -16.43 15.16 13.09
CA ILE A 140 -16.39 16.60 12.86
C ILE A 140 -16.37 16.80 11.35
N SER A 141 -17.48 17.30 10.79
CA SER A 141 -17.59 17.66 9.39
C SER A 141 -17.16 19.11 9.20
N ILE A 142 -16.19 19.35 8.32
CA ILE A 142 -15.74 20.68 7.93
C ILE A 142 -16.12 20.88 6.48
N ARG A 143 -16.93 21.90 6.22
CA ARG A 143 -17.49 22.22 4.92
C ARG A 143 -16.91 23.55 4.47
N GLN A 144 -16.25 23.55 3.32
CA GLN A 144 -15.59 24.74 2.80
C GLN A 144 -16.14 25.06 1.41
N ASN A 145 -16.51 26.31 1.22
CA ASN A 145 -16.86 26.87 -0.07
C ASN A 145 -15.80 27.91 -0.46
N PHE A 146 -15.19 27.75 -1.64
CA PHE A 146 -14.16 28.65 -2.12
C PHE A 146 -14.13 28.70 -3.66
N ARG A 147 -13.67 29.83 -4.21
CA ARG A 147 -13.35 30.02 -5.61
C ARG A 147 -11.86 29.85 -5.82
N PHE A 148 -11.49 29.16 -6.89
CA PHE A 148 -10.09 29.02 -7.31
C PHE A 148 -9.98 29.09 -8.83
N ASN A 149 -9.14 30.00 -9.34
CA ASN A 149 -9.02 30.34 -10.76
C ASN A 149 -10.36 30.60 -11.48
N GLY A 150 -11.31 31.27 -10.80
CA GLY A 150 -12.60 31.65 -11.36
C GLY A 150 -13.70 30.58 -11.27
N ASP A 151 -13.38 29.36 -10.84
CA ASP A 151 -14.34 28.27 -10.63
C ASP A 151 -14.70 28.11 -9.14
N ASP A 152 -15.99 27.94 -8.84
CA ASP A 152 -16.49 27.74 -7.48
C ASP A 152 -16.46 26.25 -7.08
N TYR A 153 -15.95 25.97 -5.89
CA TYR A 153 -15.76 24.63 -5.36
C TYR A 153 -16.35 24.48 -3.96
N TYR A 154 -16.86 23.27 -3.71
CA TYR A 154 -17.35 22.87 -2.41
C TYR A 154 -16.69 21.57 -1.96
N THR A 155 -16.20 21.55 -0.72
CA THR A 155 -15.49 20.40 -0.15
C THR A 155 -16.04 20.04 1.23
N ILE A 156 -16.05 18.75 1.54
CA ILE A 156 -16.43 18.22 2.85
C ILE A 156 -15.29 17.35 3.36
N PHE A 157 -14.80 17.65 4.56
CA PHE A 157 -13.80 16.86 5.27
C PHE A 157 -14.41 16.33 6.57
N ASP A 158 -14.48 15.02 6.72
CA ASP A 158 -14.96 14.40 7.93
C ASP A 158 -13.80 13.85 8.77
N VAL A 159 -13.68 14.36 9.99
CA VAL A 159 -12.68 13.91 10.97
C VAL A 159 -13.37 12.99 11.98
N PRO A 160 -13.11 11.67 11.97
CA PRO A 160 -13.71 10.77 12.94
C PRO A 160 -13.14 11.00 14.34
N ILE A 161 -14.03 11.14 15.32
CA ILE A 161 -13.68 11.31 16.74
C ILE A 161 -14.49 10.37 17.63
N GLY A 162 -13.94 10.05 18.81
CA GLY A 162 -14.64 9.32 19.86
C GLY A 162 -14.84 10.21 21.09
N VAL A 163 -16.09 10.46 21.47
CA VAL A 163 -16.44 11.22 22.69
C VAL A 163 -16.42 10.27 23.89
N THR A 164 -15.22 9.94 24.36
CA THR A 164 -14.99 9.00 25.49
C THR A 164 -14.24 9.65 26.66
N ASN A 165 -13.69 10.84 26.46
CA ASN A 165 -13.00 11.63 27.48
C ASN A 165 -13.94 12.11 28.59
N SER A 166 -13.36 12.44 29.76
CA SER A 166 -14.12 13.05 30.85
C SER A 166 -14.57 14.45 30.45
N ILE A 167 -15.88 14.68 30.49
CA ILE A 167 -16.51 15.99 30.25
C ILE A 167 -17.27 16.35 31.52
N SER A 168 -16.79 17.38 32.21
CA SER A 168 -17.34 17.83 33.48
C SER A 168 -18.71 18.48 33.30
N LYS A 169 -19.60 18.26 34.27
CA LYS A 169 -20.88 18.97 34.34
C LYS A 169 -20.62 20.46 34.62
N GLY A 170 -21.34 21.34 33.94
CA GLY A 170 -21.32 22.79 34.15
C GLY A 170 -22.69 23.38 33.84
N ASP A 171 -23.06 24.45 34.54
CA ASP A 171 -24.43 25.02 34.49
C ASP A 171 -24.67 25.90 33.25
N ASP A 172 -23.60 26.35 32.58
CA ASP A 172 -23.65 27.23 31.39
C ASP A 172 -23.55 26.45 30.06
N ARG A 173 -23.75 25.12 30.06
CA ARG A 173 -23.68 24.31 28.84
C ARG A 173 -24.99 24.41 28.04
N PRO A 174 -24.93 24.44 26.69
CA PRO A 174 -26.12 24.37 25.85
C PRO A 174 -26.79 23.00 25.95
N SER A 175 -28.11 22.98 25.78
CA SER A 175 -28.82 21.71 25.64
C SER A 175 -28.55 21.08 24.27
N CYS A 176 -28.56 19.76 24.19
CA CYS A 176 -28.32 19.07 22.91
C CYS A 176 -29.36 19.38 21.84
N ASP A 177 -30.63 19.59 22.21
CA ASP A 177 -31.69 19.87 21.26
C ASP A 177 -31.58 21.28 20.66
N GLU A 178 -30.97 22.24 21.36
CA GLU A 178 -30.73 23.59 20.85
C GLU A 178 -29.64 23.64 19.78
N LEU A 179 -28.67 22.71 19.83
CA LEU A 179 -27.57 22.63 18.87
C LEU A 179 -27.84 21.62 17.75
N SER A 180 -28.78 20.70 17.96
CA SER A 180 -29.06 19.61 17.02
C SER A 180 -29.87 20.12 15.86
N ASN A 181 -29.39 19.88 14.64
CA ASN A 181 -30.14 20.10 13.42
C ASN A 181 -30.92 18.83 13.03
N ASP A 182 -32.08 19.02 12.41
CA ASP A 182 -32.81 17.93 11.80
C ASP A 182 -32.02 17.37 10.61
N ILE A 183 -31.80 16.05 10.61
CA ILE A 183 -31.19 15.36 9.49
C ILE A 183 -32.27 15.23 8.40
N LEU A 184 -32.06 15.91 7.27
CA LEU A 184 -32.96 15.84 6.11
C LEU A 184 -33.08 14.39 5.61
N SER A 185 -34.31 13.95 5.36
CA SER A 185 -34.54 12.64 4.75
C SER A 185 -34.13 12.68 3.27
N PRO A 186 -33.68 11.57 2.67
CA PRO A 186 -33.29 11.52 1.26
C PRO A 186 -34.36 12.05 0.28
N GLU A 187 -35.63 11.95 0.66
CA GLU A 187 -36.80 12.40 -0.09
C GLU A 187 -36.95 13.93 -0.15
N THR A 188 -36.27 14.65 0.76
CA THR A 188 -36.31 16.12 0.87
C THR A 188 -35.11 16.82 0.23
N ILE A 189 -34.17 16.07 -0.35
CA ILE A 189 -32.95 16.58 -0.97
C ILE A 189 -33.22 16.91 -2.45
N ASP A 190 -33.02 18.17 -2.85
CA ASP A 190 -33.01 18.58 -4.26
C ASP A 190 -31.70 18.11 -4.93
N THR A 191 -31.74 16.91 -5.48
CA THR A 191 -30.57 16.26 -6.10
C THR A 191 -30.10 16.98 -7.36
N GLU A 192 -30.98 17.68 -8.08
CA GLU A 192 -30.62 18.38 -9.31
C GLU A 192 -29.82 19.66 -9.00
N ALA A 193 -30.20 20.40 -7.96
CA ALA A 193 -29.42 21.52 -7.47
C ALA A 193 -28.09 21.08 -6.84
N ALA A 194 -28.11 20.01 -6.04
CA ALA A 194 -26.92 19.51 -5.35
C ALA A 194 -25.86 18.95 -6.31
N ASN A 195 -26.26 18.25 -7.37
CA ASN A 195 -25.33 17.70 -8.37
C ASN A 195 -24.78 18.75 -9.36
N LYS A 196 -25.35 19.96 -9.41
CA LYS A 196 -24.83 21.08 -10.23
C LYS A 196 -23.60 21.75 -9.60
N VAL A 197 -23.38 21.57 -8.30
CA VAL A 197 -22.20 22.07 -7.60
C VAL A 197 -21.08 21.03 -7.72
N GLY A 198 -19.97 21.40 -8.34
CA GLY A 198 -18.82 20.52 -8.49
C GLY A 198 -18.23 20.14 -7.13
N VAL A 199 -18.14 18.84 -6.84
CA VAL A 199 -17.51 18.32 -5.61
C VAL A 199 -16.07 17.93 -5.92
N LEU A 200 -15.11 18.73 -5.44
CA LEU A 200 -13.70 18.33 -5.50
C LEU A 200 -13.46 17.18 -4.50
N PHE A 201 -12.71 16.15 -4.91
CA PHE A 201 -12.32 14.96 -4.12
C PHE A 201 -13.36 13.86 -3.91
N ALA A 202 -14.49 13.88 -4.63
CA ALA A 202 -15.38 12.73 -4.71
C ALA A 202 -14.73 11.59 -5.56
N PRO A 203 -14.62 10.34 -5.07
CA PRO A 203 -14.30 9.21 -5.95
C PRO A 203 -15.31 9.16 -7.11
N VAL A 204 -14.85 8.69 -8.27
CA VAL A 204 -15.53 8.76 -9.59
C VAL A 204 -17.01 8.33 -9.57
N ASP A 205 -17.42 7.52 -8.58
CA ASP A 205 -18.78 6.98 -8.43
C ASP A 205 -19.67 7.77 -7.44
N SER A 206 -19.23 8.90 -6.90
CA SER A 206 -19.93 9.66 -5.83
C SER A 206 -20.30 11.10 -6.20
N THR A 207 -20.25 11.45 -7.48
CA THR A 207 -20.60 12.78 -8.00
C THR A 207 -22.10 12.96 -8.27
N GLU A 208 -22.90 11.89 -8.22
CA GLU A 208 -24.36 11.96 -8.41
C GLU A 208 -25.09 11.41 -7.19
N LEU A 209 -25.94 12.24 -6.57
CA LEU A 209 -26.88 11.80 -5.53
C LEU A 209 -28.05 11.01 -6.15
N ASP A 210 -28.16 9.71 -5.83
CA ASP A 210 -29.31 8.87 -6.20
C ASP A 210 -30.32 8.79 -5.04
N ALA A 211 -31.52 9.35 -5.26
CA ALA A 211 -32.60 9.39 -4.28
C ALA A 211 -33.63 8.24 -4.43
N SER A 212 -33.39 7.23 -5.29
CA SER A 212 -34.37 6.17 -5.55
C SER A 212 -34.43 5.09 -4.47
N GLY A 213 -35.23 5.34 -3.42
CA GLY A 213 -35.40 4.47 -2.25
C GLY A 213 -36.22 3.17 -2.42
N LYS A 214 -36.17 2.48 -3.57
CA LYS A 214 -36.86 1.17 -3.72
C LYS A 214 -35.97 0.18 -4.49
N ASP A 215 -35.61 -0.91 -3.80
CA ASP A 215 -34.86 -2.08 -4.29
C ASP A 215 -33.32 -2.09 -4.17
N SER A 216 -32.79 -1.49 -3.10
CA SER A 216 -31.43 -1.83 -2.64
C SER A 216 -31.43 -2.21 -1.16
N LYS A 217 -31.03 -3.45 -0.86
CA LYS A 217 -30.55 -3.82 0.48
C LYS A 217 -29.23 -3.07 0.71
N GLY A 218 -29.37 -1.84 1.20
CA GLY A 218 -28.37 -0.94 1.77
C GLY A 218 -26.89 -1.18 1.44
N SER A 219 -26.44 -0.61 0.33
CA SER A 219 -25.05 -0.18 0.13
C SER A 219 -25.09 1.19 -0.54
N VAL A 220 -25.20 2.25 0.25
CA VAL A 220 -25.01 3.62 -0.22
C VAL A 220 -23.50 3.87 -0.21
N VAL A 221 -22.96 4.12 -1.40
CA VAL A 221 -21.55 4.39 -1.66
C VAL A 221 -21.28 5.86 -1.33
N GLY A 222 -20.55 6.11 -0.24
CA GLY A 222 -19.84 7.37 0.00
C GLY A 222 -18.32 7.17 -0.20
N PRO A 223 -17.52 8.25 -0.27
CA PRO A 223 -16.07 8.13 -0.23
C PRO A 223 -15.71 7.33 1.01
N SER A 224 -14.87 6.33 0.85
CA SER A 224 -14.59 5.32 1.86
C SER A 224 -14.07 5.95 3.15
N MET A 225 -15.01 6.29 4.04
CA MET A 225 -14.80 6.66 5.41
C MET A 225 -14.08 5.47 6.06
N VAL A 226 -12.79 5.67 6.31
CA VAL A 226 -12.01 4.84 7.24
C VAL A 226 -12.72 5.00 8.59
N THR A 227 -13.59 4.04 8.86
CA THR A 227 -14.33 3.93 10.10
C THR A 227 -13.31 3.61 11.18
N TYR A 228 -12.90 4.62 11.96
CA TYR A 228 -12.51 4.42 13.36
C TYR A 228 -13.78 4.52 14.22
N ALA A 229 -14.78 3.70 13.89
CA ALA A 229 -15.67 3.14 14.90
C ALA A 229 -14.99 1.86 15.37
N GLY A 230 -14.83 1.71 16.69
CA GLY A 230 -14.11 0.61 17.32
C GLY A 230 -14.28 -0.70 16.58
N PHE A 231 -13.14 -1.34 16.24
CA PHE A 231 -13.01 -2.59 15.48
C PHE A 231 -14.34 -3.29 15.21
N SER A 232 -15.02 -2.86 14.14
CA SER A 232 -16.33 -3.39 13.73
C SER A 232 -16.24 -4.83 13.25
N SER A 233 -15.00 -5.32 13.03
CA SER A 233 -14.69 -6.74 13.03
C SER A 233 -13.30 -6.98 13.62
N LEU A 234 -13.12 -8.13 14.27
CA LEU A 234 -11.81 -8.67 14.66
C LEU A 234 -10.81 -8.68 13.49
N ALA A 235 -11.28 -8.68 12.24
CA ALA A 235 -10.44 -8.72 11.05
C ALA A 235 -9.70 -7.40 10.80
N GLN A 236 -10.34 -6.23 10.96
CA GLN A 236 -9.67 -4.94 10.75
C GLN A 236 -8.65 -4.62 11.85
N ALA A 237 -8.94 -5.01 13.10
CA ALA A 237 -7.97 -4.96 14.20
C ALA A 237 -6.74 -5.80 13.91
N ALA A 238 -6.99 -7.00 13.42
CA ALA A 238 -5.93 -7.92 13.04
C ALA A 238 -5.13 -7.41 11.84
N ILE A 239 -5.73 -6.68 10.90
CA ILE A 239 -4.98 -6.05 9.79
C ILE A 239 -4.00 -4.99 10.32
N PHE A 240 -4.47 -4.10 11.18
CA PHE A 240 -3.66 -3.01 11.74
C PHE A 240 -2.55 -3.52 12.68
N LEU A 241 -2.81 -4.60 13.42
CA LEU A 241 -1.83 -5.29 14.27
C LEU A 241 -0.89 -6.24 13.48
N GLY A 242 -1.01 -6.31 12.15
CA GLY A 242 -0.18 -7.19 11.30
C GLY A 242 -0.47 -8.70 11.44
N LEU A 243 -1.61 -9.04 12.05
CA LEU A 243 -2.15 -10.40 12.20
C LEU A 243 -2.88 -10.87 10.93
N ILE A 244 -3.46 -9.96 10.13
CA ILE A 244 -4.07 -10.22 8.82
C ILE A 244 -3.45 -9.26 7.78
N PRO A 245 -3.18 -9.68 6.54
CA PRO A 245 -2.60 -8.82 5.52
C PRO A 245 -3.68 -7.88 4.90
N ARG A 246 -3.25 -6.84 4.17
CA ARG A 246 -4.17 -5.84 3.58
C ARG A 246 -5.20 -6.45 2.62
N GLU A 247 -4.85 -7.60 2.07
CA GLU A 247 -5.68 -8.41 1.16
C GLU A 247 -6.82 -9.15 1.88
N GLY A 248 -6.94 -8.98 3.21
CA GLY A 248 -7.94 -9.63 4.03
C GLY A 248 -7.57 -11.06 4.45
N PHE A 249 -8.57 -11.83 4.86
CA PHE A 249 -8.38 -13.21 5.29
C PHE A 249 -8.16 -14.14 4.08
N CYS A 250 -6.90 -14.44 3.79
CA CYS A 250 -6.49 -15.35 2.72
C CYS A 250 -5.82 -16.62 3.28
N ALA A 251 -5.58 -17.60 2.41
CA ALA A 251 -4.92 -18.86 2.76
C ALA A 251 -3.53 -18.65 3.39
N ASP A 252 -2.85 -17.54 3.10
CA ASP A 252 -1.58 -17.21 3.71
C ASP A 252 -1.69 -16.95 5.22
N VAL A 253 -2.80 -16.35 5.68
CA VAL A 253 -3.10 -16.17 7.11
C VAL A 253 -3.22 -17.52 7.81
N VAL A 254 -3.96 -18.45 7.19
CA VAL A 254 -4.15 -19.80 7.73
C VAL A 254 -2.81 -20.54 7.79
N VAL A 255 -2.03 -20.49 6.72
CA VAL A 255 -0.70 -21.13 6.66
C VAL A 255 0.25 -20.52 7.69
N ARG A 256 0.24 -19.19 7.88
CA ARG A 256 1.04 -18.49 8.89
C ARG A 256 0.62 -18.89 10.30
N LEU A 257 -0.68 -18.95 10.59
CA LEU A 257 -1.20 -19.38 11.89
C LEU A 257 -0.79 -20.81 12.21
N ILE A 258 -0.95 -21.75 11.26
CA ILE A 258 -0.52 -23.16 11.43
C ILE A 258 0.98 -23.23 11.71
N ARG A 259 1.80 -22.44 10.99
CA ARG A 259 3.25 -22.38 11.19
C ARG A 259 3.64 -21.83 12.57
N GLN A 260 2.95 -20.80 13.06
CA GLN A 260 3.22 -20.17 14.35
C GLN A 260 2.69 -20.97 15.55
N THR A 261 1.72 -21.87 15.32
CA THR A 261 1.07 -22.68 16.37
C THR A 261 1.43 -24.17 16.24
N ALA A 262 0.69 -24.92 15.41
CA ALA A 262 0.74 -26.37 15.29
C ALA A 262 2.03 -26.93 14.69
N LEU A 263 2.88 -26.10 14.08
CA LEU A 263 4.20 -26.49 13.54
C LEU A 263 5.35 -25.68 14.18
N ASN A 264 5.13 -25.13 15.38
CA ASN A 264 6.14 -24.39 16.11
C ASN A 264 6.81 -25.28 17.18
N PRO A 265 8.12 -25.60 17.04
CA PRO A 265 8.80 -26.46 18.00
C PRO A 265 8.87 -25.85 19.40
N ALA A 266 8.86 -24.51 19.53
CA ALA A 266 8.89 -23.84 20.84
C ALA A 266 7.59 -24.04 21.63
N LEU A 267 6.46 -24.29 20.96
CA LEU A 267 5.18 -24.61 21.60
C LEU A 267 5.02 -26.12 21.80
N LEU A 268 5.42 -26.92 20.82
CA LEU A 268 5.23 -28.37 20.85
C LEU A 268 6.20 -29.09 21.77
N LEU A 269 7.46 -28.63 21.88
CA LEU A 269 8.48 -29.30 22.69
C LEU A 269 8.10 -29.29 24.19
N PRO A 270 7.70 -28.16 24.81
CA PRO A 270 7.22 -28.16 26.18
C PRO A 270 6.00 -29.08 26.39
N LEU A 271 5.05 -29.10 25.44
CA LEU A 271 3.87 -29.95 25.53
C LEU A 271 4.22 -31.45 25.53
N VAL A 272 5.14 -31.86 24.64
CA VAL A 272 5.63 -33.26 24.60
C VAL A 272 6.43 -33.60 25.85
N LEU A 273 7.24 -32.67 26.36
CA LEU A 273 7.98 -32.87 27.61
C LEU A 273 7.04 -32.99 28.82
N LEU A 274 6.02 -32.13 28.94
CA LEU A 274 5.00 -32.22 29.98
C LEU A 274 4.22 -33.53 29.92
N ALA A 275 3.82 -33.95 28.71
CA ALA A 275 3.16 -35.23 28.48
C ALA A 275 4.03 -36.44 28.89
N ARG A 276 5.35 -36.32 28.85
CA ARG A 276 6.29 -37.39 29.21
C ARG A 276 6.77 -37.35 30.66
N LEU A 277 6.97 -36.16 31.21
CA LEU A 277 7.66 -35.96 32.49
C LEU A 277 6.72 -35.75 33.68
N THR A 278 5.43 -35.46 33.45
CA THR A 278 4.44 -35.28 34.52
C THR A 278 3.50 -36.48 34.61
N LYS A 279 3.08 -36.84 35.83
CA LYS A 279 2.11 -37.93 36.05
C LYS A 279 0.79 -37.68 35.33
N GLN A 280 0.24 -36.47 35.46
CA GLN A 280 -0.98 -36.06 34.75
C GLN A 280 -0.82 -36.16 33.23
N GLY A 281 0.34 -35.76 32.68
CA GLY A 281 0.62 -35.86 31.25
C GLY A 281 0.76 -37.30 30.74
N GLN A 282 1.35 -38.18 31.55
CA GLN A 282 1.45 -39.62 31.26
C GLN A 282 0.05 -40.26 31.26
N ASP A 283 -0.76 -39.96 32.27
CA ASP A 283 -2.15 -40.45 32.38
C ASP A 283 -2.98 -39.98 31.17
N LEU A 284 -2.89 -38.70 30.80
CA LEU A 284 -3.56 -38.15 29.60
C LEU A 284 -3.06 -38.79 28.30
N SER A 285 -1.77 -39.09 28.19
CA SER A 285 -1.20 -39.77 27.03
C SER A 285 -1.70 -41.21 26.88
N ILE A 286 -1.96 -41.90 28.00
CA ILE A 286 -2.54 -43.24 28.03
C ILE A 286 -4.03 -43.19 27.68
N LEU A 287 -4.77 -42.21 28.21
CA LEU A 287 -6.20 -42.01 27.92
C LEU A 287 -6.44 -41.60 26.45
N HIS A 288 -5.51 -40.87 25.83
CA HIS A 288 -5.63 -40.36 24.46
C HIS A 288 -4.41 -40.72 23.59
N PRO A 289 -4.21 -42.01 23.25
CA PRO A 289 -3.00 -42.47 22.56
C PRO A 289 -2.85 -41.88 21.15
N ARG A 290 -3.96 -41.63 20.44
CA ARG A 290 -3.93 -40.97 19.13
C ARG A 290 -3.45 -39.52 19.23
N ALA A 291 -3.95 -38.76 20.19
CA ALA A 291 -3.55 -37.37 20.39
C ALA A 291 -2.07 -37.25 20.75
N SER A 292 -1.58 -38.12 21.66
CA SER A 292 -0.16 -38.22 22.00
C SER A 292 0.70 -38.59 20.78
N GLY A 293 0.24 -39.51 19.93
CA GLY A 293 0.88 -39.86 18.66
C GLY A 293 0.97 -38.68 17.71
N HIS A 294 -0.14 -37.97 17.47
CA HIS A 294 -0.16 -36.79 16.61
C HIS A 294 0.74 -35.67 17.13
N LEU A 295 0.75 -35.43 18.45
CA LEU A 295 1.61 -34.40 19.05
C LEU A 295 3.10 -34.68 18.80
N LYS A 296 3.52 -35.94 18.91
CA LYS A 296 4.91 -36.36 18.58
C LYS A 296 5.20 -36.19 17.10
N THR A 297 4.29 -36.61 16.22
CA THR A 297 4.45 -36.44 14.77
C THR A 297 4.56 -34.97 14.39
N LEU A 298 3.71 -34.10 14.95
CA LEU A 298 3.76 -32.65 14.73
C LEU A 298 5.08 -32.07 15.22
N LEU A 299 5.59 -32.49 16.39
CA LEU A 299 6.90 -32.05 16.88
C LEU A 299 8.02 -32.48 15.92
N CYS A 300 8.01 -33.72 15.43
CA CYS A 300 9.00 -34.19 14.47
C CYS A 300 8.98 -33.37 13.17
N VAL A 301 7.78 -33.11 12.63
CA VAL A 301 7.62 -32.27 11.42
C VAL A 301 8.07 -30.84 11.68
N ALA A 302 7.72 -30.27 12.84
CA ALA A 302 8.12 -28.92 13.25
C ALA A 302 9.64 -28.79 13.39
N LEU A 303 10.30 -29.76 14.02
CA LEU A 303 11.76 -29.79 14.17
C LEU A 303 12.46 -29.98 12.83
N ALA A 304 11.99 -30.90 11.98
CA ALA A 304 12.56 -31.10 10.64
C ALA A 304 12.45 -29.82 9.80
N ARG A 305 11.30 -29.14 9.86
CA ARG A 305 11.07 -27.89 9.15
C ARG A 305 11.89 -26.74 9.72
N TRP A 306 12.01 -26.63 11.04
CA TRP A 306 12.88 -25.65 11.70
C TRP A 306 14.34 -25.86 11.31
N ALA A 307 14.85 -27.09 11.39
CA ALA A 307 16.21 -27.44 11.01
C ALA A 307 16.48 -27.14 9.53
N SER A 308 15.54 -27.47 8.64
CA SER A 308 15.62 -27.17 7.21
C SER A 308 15.67 -25.65 6.95
N ASN A 309 14.83 -24.86 7.62
CA ASN A 309 14.83 -23.40 7.49
C ASN A 309 16.13 -22.79 8.03
N TRP A 310 16.62 -23.27 9.18
CA TRP A 310 17.89 -22.84 9.76
C TRP A 310 19.06 -23.12 8.83
N TRP A 311 19.11 -24.33 8.25
CA TRP A 311 20.15 -24.70 7.29
C TRP A 311 20.07 -23.86 6.02
N SER A 312 18.85 -23.63 5.53
CA SER A 312 18.63 -22.77 4.35
C SER A 312 19.08 -21.34 4.61
N ASP A 313 18.76 -20.76 5.77
CA ASP A 313 19.19 -19.42 6.17
C ASP A 313 20.71 -19.33 6.29
N LYS A 314 21.35 -20.29 6.96
CA LYS A 314 22.82 -20.31 7.12
C LYS A 314 23.54 -20.48 5.78
N THR A 315 23.09 -21.39 4.93
CA THR A 315 23.65 -21.58 3.59
C THR A 315 23.46 -20.34 2.72
N ARG A 316 22.27 -19.75 2.68
CA ARG A 316 22.00 -18.55 1.85
C ARG A 316 22.80 -17.33 2.29
N ASN A 317 23.14 -17.25 3.57
CA ASN A 317 23.96 -16.19 4.13
C ASN A 317 25.45 -16.58 4.23
N ASN A 318 25.87 -17.63 3.53
CA ASN A 318 27.27 -18.04 3.40
C ASN A 318 27.96 -18.31 4.74
N TRP A 319 27.20 -18.66 5.78
CA TRP A 319 27.67 -18.88 7.15
C TRP A 319 28.42 -17.68 7.77
N VAL A 320 28.26 -16.50 7.19
CA VAL A 320 28.86 -15.24 7.68
C VAL A 320 27.75 -14.24 7.95
N ASP A 321 27.95 -13.41 8.97
CA ASP A 321 27.08 -12.28 9.25
C ASP A 321 27.68 -11.00 8.68
N ASP A 322 26.83 -10.02 8.39
CA ASP A 322 27.22 -8.68 7.95
C ASP A 322 26.41 -7.64 8.73
N ASN A 323 26.95 -6.44 8.89
CA ASN A 323 26.35 -5.39 9.70
C ASN A 323 25.99 -4.20 8.82
N TYR A 324 24.71 -3.82 8.81
CA TYR A 324 24.21 -2.66 8.09
C TYR A 324 24.00 -1.50 9.05
N ASP A 325 24.54 -0.34 8.71
CA ASP A 325 24.35 0.91 9.43
C ASP A 325 23.47 1.82 8.58
N TRP A 326 22.15 1.76 8.79
CA TRP A 326 21.15 2.38 7.93
C TRP A 326 21.29 3.91 7.79
N GLU A 327 22.01 4.58 8.70
CA GLU A 327 22.35 6.01 8.57
C GLU A 327 23.42 6.26 7.49
N ARG A 328 24.20 5.23 7.15
CA ARG A 328 25.30 5.27 6.17
C ARG A 328 24.96 4.54 4.88
N GLU A 329 24.01 3.62 4.90
CA GLU A 329 23.57 2.90 3.71
C GLU A 329 23.00 3.84 2.65
N ILE A 330 23.26 3.51 1.38
CA ILE A 330 22.68 4.18 0.21
C ILE A 330 21.87 3.15 -0.56
N VAL A 331 20.55 3.34 -0.60
CA VAL A 331 19.60 2.43 -1.24
C VAL A 331 19.23 2.95 -2.63
N LEU A 332 19.70 2.29 -3.67
CA LEU A 332 19.31 2.56 -5.04
C LEU A 332 18.08 1.74 -5.43
N VAL A 333 17.03 2.37 -5.95
CA VAL A 333 15.78 1.74 -6.41
C VAL A 333 15.57 2.06 -7.89
N THR A 334 15.54 1.03 -8.74
CA THR A 334 15.16 1.20 -10.16
C THR A 334 13.65 1.13 -10.33
N GLY A 335 13.04 1.90 -11.21
CA GLY A 335 11.57 1.93 -11.33
C GLY A 335 10.90 2.54 -10.10
N GLY A 336 11.60 3.45 -9.40
CA GLY A 336 11.17 4.01 -8.12
C GLY A 336 10.24 5.21 -8.21
N ALA A 337 9.91 5.71 -9.41
CA ALA A 337 9.05 6.88 -9.57
C ALA A 337 7.57 6.60 -9.26
N GLY A 338 7.15 5.33 -9.21
CA GLY A 338 5.77 4.95 -8.90
C GLY A 338 5.60 3.47 -8.61
N GLY A 339 4.34 3.02 -8.48
CA GLY A 339 4.00 1.61 -8.25
C GLY A 339 4.65 1.04 -6.99
N ILE A 340 5.16 -0.20 -7.07
CA ILE A 340 5.84 -0.87 -5.95
C ILE A 340 7.14 -0.12 -5.59
N GLY A 341 7.91 0.32 -6.59
CA GLY A 341 9.17 1.02 -6.38
C GLY A 341 8.99 2.32 -5.61
N GLY A 342 7.98 3.12 -5.98
CA GLY A 342 7.63 4.34 -5.25
C GLY A 342 7.24 4.10 -3.79
N ARG A 343 6.56 2.99 -3.49
CA ARG A 343 6.27 2.61 -2.09
C ARG A 343 7.51 2.19 -1.32
N ILE A 344 8.45 1.50 -1.97
CA ILE A 344 9.76 1.16 -1.37
C ILE A 344 10.55 2.44 -1.06
N VAL A 345 10.57 3.40 -1.99
CA VAL A 345 11.22 4.71 -1.79
C VAL A 345 10.66 5.42 -0.57
N LYS A 346 9.33 5.55 -0.46
CA LYS A 346 8.67 6.20 0.69
C LYS A 346 9.02 5.56 2.02
N LEU A 347 9.07 4.23 2.09
CA LEU A 347 9.41 3.53 3.33
C LEU A 347 10.85 3.80 3.78
N PHE A 348 11.83 3.83 2.86
CA PHE A 348 13.21 4.17 3.22
C PHE A 348 13.41 5.66 3.48
N GLU A 349 12.68 6.51 2.76
CA GLU A 349 12.61 7.94 2.97
C GLU A 349 12.16 8.28 4.39
N GLU A 350 11.04 7.70 4.85
CA GLU A 350 10.49 7.86 6.21
C GLU A 350 11.45 7.38 7.31
N MET A 351 12.35 6.45 6.97
CA MET A 351 13.41 5.97 7.87
C MET A 351 14.65 6.85 7.89
N GLY A 352 14.71 7.91 7.08
CA GLY A 352 15.87 8.80 6.96
C GLY A 352 17.06 8.17 6.23
N VAL A 353 16.86 7.06 5.53
CA VAL A 353 17.92 6.40 4.73
C VAL A 353 18.15 7.20 3.45
N LYS A 354 19.38 7.26 2.95
CA LYS A 354 19.66 7.90 1.65
C LYS A 354 19.15 7.00 0.54
N VAL A 355 18.26 7.53 -0.30
CA VAL A 355 17.65 6.80 -1.41
C VAL A 355 18.07 7.42 -2.73
N VAL A 356 18.50 6.58 -3.66
CA VAL A 356 18.75 6.96 -5.06
C VAL A 356 17.68 6.32 -5.92
N VAL A 357 16.98 7.10 -6.73
CA VAL A 357 15.93 6.59 -7.62
C VAL A 357 16.41 6.67 -9.06
N LEU A 358 16.36 5.54 -9.77
CA LEU A 358 16.53 5.49 -11.22
C LEU A 358 15.20 5.20 -11.88
N ASP A 359 14.70 6.12 -12.70
CA ASP A 359 13.49 5.91 -13.49
C ASP A 359 13.55 6.71 -14.80
N VAL A 360 12.78 6.32 -15.81
CA VAL A 360 12.61 7.11 -17.03
C VAL A 360 11.58 8.24 -16.82
N GLN A 361 10.66 8.05 -15.88
CA GLN A 361 9.61 9.00 -15.54
C GLN A 361 10.06 9.92 -14.39
N PRO A 362 9.56 11.16 -14.31
CA PRO A 362 9.70 11.97 -13.11
C PRO A 362 8.99 11.30 -11.91
N MET A 363 9.40 11.64 -10.69
CA MET A 363 8.75 11.14 -9.48
C MET A 363 7.25 11.47 -9.51
N SER A 364 6.38 10.48 -9.27
CA SER A 364 4.92 10.69 -9.23
C SER A 364 4.41 11.26 -7.90
N PHE A 365 5.33 11.58 -6.98
CA PHE A 365 5.08 12.11 -5.65
C PHE A 365 6.28 12.95 -5.21
N GLU A 366 6.03 13.92 -4.34
CA GLU A 366 7.09 14.71 -3.72
C GLU A 366 7.98 13.84 -2.83
N VAL A 367 9.27 14.15 -2.83
CA VAL A 367 10.29 13.38 -2.09
C VAL A 367 11.10 14.30 -1.19
N ALA A 368 11.49 13.79 -0.03
CA ALA A 368 12.32 14.49 0.93
C ALA A 368 13.78 14.63 0.45
N ALA A 369 14.54 15.47 1.15
CA ALA A 369 15.92 15.82 0.78
C ALA A 369 16.91 14.64 0.76
N ASN A 370 16.59 13.53 1.44
CA ASN A 370 17.39 12.29 1.43
C ASN A 370 17.10 11.38 0.22
N VAL A 371 16.20 11.79 -0.68
CA VAL A 371 15.88 11.06 -1.90
C VAL A 371 16.45 11.81 -3.11
N HIS A 372 17.27 11.12 -3.89
CA HIS A 372 17.94 11.68 -5.08
C HIS A 372 17.43 10.96 -6.33
N HIS A 373 16.63 11.65 -7.12
CA HIS A 373 16.10 11.12 -8.38
C HIS A 373 17.02 11.43 -9.56
N PHE A 374 17.31 10.40 -10.36
CA PHE A 374 18.03 10.53 -11.63
C PHE A 374 17.22 9.88 -12.75
N GLN A 375 16.93 10.68 -13.78
CA GLN A 375 16.34 10.15 -14.99
C GLN A 375 17.34 9.21 -15.69
N CYS A 376 16.95 7.96 -15.91
CA CYS A 376 17.83 6.93 -16.46
C CYS A 376 17.04 5.89 -17.27
N ASP A 377 17.44 5.72 -18.54
CA ASP A 377 16.95 4.62 -19.36
C ASP A 377 17.84 3.40 -19.18
N LEU A 378 17.33 2.44 -18.41
CA LEU A 378 18.05 1.22 -18.06
C LEU A 378 18.28 0.27 -19.24
N ARG A 379 17.71 0.54 -20.43
CA ARG A 379 17.97 -0.24 -21.64
C ARG A 379 19.37 0.01 -22.20
N SER A 380 19.94 1.20 -21.96
CA SER A 380 21.28 1.57 -22.44
C SER A 380 22.31 1.40 -21.31
N PRO A 381 23.28 0.46 -21.44
CA PRO A 381 24.35 0.32 -20.45
C PRO A 381 25.22 1.57 -20.35
N GLU A 382 25.39 2.34 -21.45
CA GLU A 382 26.13 3.59 -21.45
C GLU A 382 25.40 4.68 -20.64
N ASN A 383 24.07 4.75 -20.73
CA ASN A 383 23.27 5.67 -19.93
C ASN A 383 23.34 5.32 -18.44
N VAL A 384 23.26 4.03 -18.09
CA VAL A 384 23.39 3.56 -16.71
C VAL A 384 24.75 3.94 -16.12
N GLU A 385 25.85 3.74 -16.85
CA GLU A 385 27.19 4.11 -16.39
C GLU A 385 27.34 5.63 -16.19
N ALA A 386 26.88 6.43 -17.17
CA ALA A 386 26.95 7.89 -17.09
C ALA A 386 26.14 8.47 -15.92
N VAL A 387 24.98 7.86 -15.60
CA VAL A 387 24.19 8.25 -14.42
C VAL A 387 24.85 7.76 -13.13
N ALA A 388 25.47 6.58 -13.13
CA ALA A 388 26.19 6.06 -11.97
C ALA A 388 27.38 6.92 -11.56
N GLU A 389 28.12 7.51 -12.51
CA GLU A 389 29.16 8.49 -12.21
C GLU A 389 28.61 9.71 -11.45
N LYS A 390 27.44 10.22 -11.86
CA LYS A 390 26.77 11.33 -11.17
C LYS A 390 26.33 10.92 -9.77
N ILE A 391 25.77 9.71 -9.61
CA ILE A 391 25.37 9.18 -8.30
C ILE A 391 26.57 9.09 -7.36
N ARG A 392 27.68 8.50 -7.83
CA ARG A 392 28.92 8.37 -7.03
C ARG A 392 29.47 9.73 -6.61
N ALA A 393 29.40 10.74 -7.49
CA ALA A 393 29.87 12.08 -7.19
C ALA A 393 28.95 12.87 -6.23
N GLN A 394 27.63 12.72 -6.35
CA GLN A 394 26.66 13.54 -5.61
C GLN A 394 26.19 12.92 -4.30
N VAL A 395 26.08 11.58 -4.25
CA VAL A 395 25.47 10.84 -3.13
C VAL A 395 26.46 9.87 -2.49
N GLY A 396 27.21 9.15 -3.32
CA GLY A 396 28.18 8.13 -2.92
C GLY A 396 27.92 6.78 -3.60
N HIS A 397 28.57 5.74 -3.10
CA HIS A 397 28.46 4.39 -3.66
C HIS A 397 27.23 3.66 -3.08
N PRO A 398 26.24 3.26 -3.91
CA PRO A 398 25.11 2.48 -3.44
C PRO A 398 25.55 1.16 -2.79
N THR A 399 25.07 0.93 -1.56
CA THR A 399 25.33 -0.31 -0.82
C THR A 399 24.17 -1.30 -0.95
N VAL A 400 22.97 -0.82 -1.25
CA VAL A 400 21.80 -1.66 -1.56
C VAL A 400 21.26 -1.26 -2.92
N VAL A 401 21.04 -2.24 -3.80
CA VAL A 401 20.42 -2.03 -5.11
C VAL A 401 19.15 -2.86 -5.18
N ILE A 402 18.02 -2.21 -5.46
CA ILE A 402 16.70 -2.83 -5.57
C ILE A 402 16.18 -2.67 -7.00
N ASN A 403 16.27 -3.75 -7.77
CA ASN A 403 15.78 -3.76 -9.15
C ASN A 403 14.28 -4.02 -9.19
N VAL A 404 13.47 -2.96 -9.29
CA VAL A 404 11.99 -3.01 -9.33
C VAL A 404 11.46 -2.75 -10.74
N ALA A 405 12.20 -2.00 -11.58
CA ALA A 405 11.77 -1.63 -12.93
C ALA A 405 11.24 -2.83 -13.73
N GLY A 406 10.11 -2.64 -14.39
CA GLY A 406 9.52 -3.68 -15.21
C GLY A 406 8.35 -3.24 -16.08
N VAL A 407 8.16 -3.98 -17.17
CA VAL A 407 7.16 -3.72 -18.22
C VAL A 407 6.46 -5.02 -18.65
N VAL A 408 5.27 -4.90 -19.22
CA VAL A 408 4.48 -6.01 -19.78
C VAL A 408 3.67 -5.52 -20.98
N ARG A 409 3.62 -6.32 -22.05
CA ARG A 409 2.87 -5.98 -23.28
C ARG A 409 1.49 -6.62 -23.35
N GLY A 410 1.32 -7.81 -22.79
CA GLY A 410 0.00 -8.48 -22.69
C GLY A 410 -0.54 -9.05 -24.01
N LYS A 411 0.32 -9.20 -25.02
CA LYS A 411 -0.03 -9.70 -26.35
C LYS A 411 0.28 -11.19 -26.50
N THR A 412 -0.44 -11.87 -27.39
CA THR A 412 -0.07 -13.24 -27.78
C THR A 412 1.17 -13.22 -28.67
N ILE A 413 1.86 -14.36 -28.82
CA ILE A 413 3.07 -14.45 -29.66
C ILE A 413 2.83 -14.09 -31.13
N LEU A 414 1.58 -14.22 -31.61
CA LEU A 414 1.21 -13.89 -32.99
C LEU A 414 0.83 -12.41 -33.18
N GLU A 415 0.47 -11.73 -32.09
CA GLU A 415 0.11 -10.30 -32.08
C GLU A 415 1.28 -9.40 -31.64
N SER A 416 2.26 -9.99 -30.95
CA SER A 416 3.47 -9.27 -30.51
C SER A 416 4.38 -8.93 -31.68
N GLU A 417 4.81 -7.68 -31.73
CA GLU A 417 5.85 -7.23 -32.64
C GLU A 417 7.25 -7.59 -32.09
N PRO A 418 8.29 -7.72 -32.92
CA PRO A 418 9.66 -7.93 -32.44
C PRO A 418 10.12 -6.87 -31.43
N SER A 419 9.67 -5.62 -31.59
CA SER A 419 9.94 -4.52 -30.66
C SER A 419 9.31 -4.72 -29.28
N ASP A 420 8.12 -5.33 -29.22
CA ASP A 420 7.44 -5.67 -27.97
C ASP A 420 8.29 -6.63 -27.13
N VAL A 421 8.76 -7.70 -27.77
CA VAL A 421 9.57 -8.73 -27.11
C VAL A 421 10.92 -8.17 -26.68
N ARG A 422 11.60 -7.41 -27.55
CA ARG A 422 12.88 -6.77 -27.21
C ARG A 422 12.72 -5.84 -26.03
N PHE A 423 11.74 -4.95 -26.05
CA PHE A 423 11.50 -4.02 -24.95
C PHE A 423 11.24 -4.72 -23.62
N THR A 424 10.42 -5.78 -23.62
CA THR A 424 10.19 -6.59 -22.42
C THR A 424 11.49 -7.18 -21.88
N PHE A 425 12.37 -7.72 -22.73
CA PHE A 425 13.66 -8.28 -22.30
C PHE A 425 14.67 -7.21 -21.90
N ASP A 426 14.75 -6.10 -22.62
CA ASP A 426 15.69 -5.00 -22.34
C ASP A 426 15.45 -4.46 -20.92
N VAL A 427 14.19 -4.27 -20.53
CA VAL A 427 13.85 -3.74 -19.21
C VAL A 427 13.79 -4.83 -18.12
N ASN A 428 13.13 -5.96 -18.36
CA ASN A 428 12.92 -6.95 -17.29
C ASN A 428 14.15 -7.87 -17.08
N THR A 429 15.01 -8.01 -18.09
CA THR A 429 16.13 -8.95 -18.08
C THR A 429 17.47 -8.25 -18.17
N PHE A 430 17.75 -7.48 -19.23
CA PHE A 430 19.09 -6.93 -19.45
C PHE A 430 19.43 -5.76 -18.54
N ALA A 431 18.47 -4.88 -18.22
CA ALA A 431 18.68 -3.80 -17.26
C ALA A 431 19.28 -4.28 -15.91
N PRO A 432 18.78 -5.34 -15.25
CA PRO A 432 19.45 -5.95 -14.09
C PRO A 432 20.93 -6.33 -14.31
N PHE A 433 21.32 -6.79 -15.50
CA PHE A 433 22.74 -7.07 -15.81
C PHE A 433 23.56 -5.79 -15.86
N TRP A 434 23.04 -4.74 -16.50
CA TRP A 434 23.73 -3.45 -16.61
C TRP A 434 23.88 -2.80 -15.25
N VAL A 435 22.81 -2.78 -14.45
CA VAL A 435 22.82 -2.29 -13.08
C VAL A 435 23.81 -3.10 -12.23
N ALA A 436 23.81 -4.43 -12.31
CA ALA A 436 24.77 -5.24 -11.57
C ALA A 436 26.21 -4.96 -11.99
N LYS A 437 26.50 -4.93 -13.29
CA LYS A 437 27.83 -4.63 -13.81
C LYS A 437 28.36 -3.28 -13.34
N THR A 438 27.46 -2.31 -13.13
CA THR A 438 27.79 -0.94 -12.72
C THR A 438 28.02 -0.81 -11.21
N PHE A 439 27.18 -1.42 -10.38
CA PHE A 439 27.17 -1.18 -8.92
C PHE A 439 27.71 -2.33 -8.06
N VAL A 440 27.66 -3.58 -8.53
CA VAL A 440 28.19 -4.74 -7.78
C VAL A 440 29.71 -4.70 -7.59
N PRO A 441 30.54 -4.19 -8.52
CA PRO A 441 32.00 -4.12 -8.30
C PRO A 441 32.39 -3.41 -7.00
N ASP A 442 31.73 -2.30 -6.65
CA ASP A 442 31.98 -1.59 -5.39
C ASP A 442 31.55 -2.42 -4.16
N MET A 443 30.42 -3.13 -4.24
CA MET A 443 29.98 -4.03 -3.17
C MET A 443 30.96 -5.19 -2.95
N VAL A 444 31.48 -5.75 -4.04
CA VAL A 444 32.50 -6.81 -4.02
C VAL A 444 33.80 -6.31 -3.42
N ALA A 445 34.28 -5.14 -3.86
CA ALA A 445 35.52 -4.55 -3.36
C ALA A 445 35.47 -4.29 -1.85
N ASN A 446 34.31 -3.89 -1.34
CA ASN A 446 34.08 -3.66 0.09
C ASN A 446 33.64 -4.92 0.84
N ASN A 447 33.34 -6.02 0.14
CA ASN A 447 32.69 -7.22 0.67
C ASN A 447 31.51 -6.84 1.59
N HIS A 448 30.65 -5.95 1.11
CA HIS A 448 29.49 -5.43 1.80
C HIS A 448 28.50 -4.86 0.79
N GLY A 449 27.23 -5.18 0.96
CA GLY A 449 26.15 -4.65 0.13
C GLY A 449 25.06 -5.68 -0.16
N MET A 450 24.00 -5.26 -0.84
CA MET A 450 22.85 -6.11 -1.14
C MET A 450 22.32 -5.86 -2.55
N PHE A 451 22.08 -6.94 -3.28
CA PHE A 451 21.46 -6.90 -4.61
C PHE A 451 20.09 -7.59 -4.60
N VAL A 452 19.03 -6.81 -4.78
CA VAL A 452 17.64 -7.26 -4.76
C VAL A 452 17.08 -7.31 -6.19
N THR A 453 16.42 -8.41 -6.53
CA THR A 453 15.81 -8.63 -7.85
C THR A 453 14.31 -8.91 -7.71
N LEU A 454 13.48 -8.00 -8.22
CA LEU A 454 12.04 -8.24 -8.32
C LEU A 454 11.71 -9.05 -9.58
N THR A 455 11.38 -10.31 -9.33
CA THR A 455 10.88 -11.24 -10.34
C THR A 455 9.34 -11.27 -10.30
N SER A 456 8.72 -12.43 -10.39
CA SER A 456 7.26 -12.61 -10.35
C SER A 456 6.93 -14.11 -10.22
N TYR A 457 5.70 -14.47 -9.88
CA TYR A 457 5.21 -15.84 -10.14
C TYR A 457 5.33 -16.27 -11.60
N ALA A 458 5.31 -15.30 -12.52
CA ALA A 458 5.57 -15.54 -13.93
C ALA A 458 6.97 -16.14 -14.20
N SER A 459 7.93 -16.00 -13.27
CA SER A 459 9.24 -16.66 -13.38
C SER A 459 9.16 -18.17 -13.25
N TRP A 460 8.07 -18.71 -12.69
CA TRP A 460 7.82 -20.14 -12.51
C TRP A 460 6.69 -20.67 -13.40
N LEU A 461 5.65 -19.86 -13.58
CA LEU A 461 4.43 -20.20 -14.31
C LEU A 461 4.08 -19.13 -15.34
N THR A 462 4.29 -19.45 -16.62
CA THR A 462 3.87 -18.60 -17.75
C THR A 462 2.48 -19.01 -18.23
N ILE A 463 1.67 -18.02 -18.59
CA ILE A 463 0.30 -18.18 -19.10
C ILE A 463 0.17 -17.48 -20.47
N PRO A 464 -0.88 -17.76 -21.26
CA PRO A 464 -1.14 -17.05 -22.52
C PRO A 464 -1.16 -15.53 -22.32
N ASN A 465 -0.77 -14.78 -23.36
CA ASN A 465 -0.60 -13.32 -23.34
C ASN A 465 0.53 -12.75 -22.45
N LEU A 466 1.22 -13.60 -21.67
CA LEU A 466 2.38 -13.22 -20.85
C LEU A 466 3.64 -14.01 -21.23
N VAL A 467 3.76 -14.46 -22.48
CA VAL A 467 4.86 -15.34 -22.90
C VAL A 467 6.22 -14.64 -22.79
N ASP A 468 6.34 -13.44 -23.36
CA ASP A 468 7.53 -12.59 -23.27
C ASP A 468 7.82 -12.15 -21.83
N TYR A 469 6.78 -11.73 -21.09
CA TYR A 469 6.89 -11.32 -19.69
C TYR A 469 7.38 -12.46 -18.80
N GLY A 470 6.75 -13.64 -18.87
CA GLY A 470 7.14 -14.81 -18.10
C GLY A 470 8.54 -15.31 -18.45
N ALA A 471 8.89 -15.31 -19.75
CA ALA A 471 10.25 -15.64 -20.18
C ALA A 471 11.29 -14.66 -19.62
N SER A 472 11.02 -13.35 -19.67
CA SER A 472 11.92 -12.32 -19.13
C SER A 472 12.09 -12.44 -17.61
N LYS A 473 11.01 -12.69 -16.85
CA LYS A 473 11.08 -12.87 -15.39
C LYS A 473 11.75 -14.20 -15.00
N ALA A 474 11.66 -15.23 -15.83
CA ALA A 474 12.43 -16.46 -15.64
C ALA A 474 13.92 -16.25 -15.91
N ALA A 475 14.28 -15.45 -16.92
CA ALA A 475 15.66 -15.07 -17.18
C ALA A 475 16.26 -14.21 -16.04
N ALA A 476 15.48 -13.26 -15.50
CA ALA A 476 15.88 -12.47 -14.33
C ALA A 476 16.10 -13.33 -13.07
N LEU A 477 15.29 -14.38 -12.86
CA LEU A 477 15.52 -15.35 -11.79
C LEU A 477 16.83 -16.13 -12.00
N ALA A 478 17.08 -16.65 -13.20
CA ALA A 478 18.31 -17.37 -13.50
C ALA A 478 19.56 -16.48 -13.33
N PHE A 479 19.46 -15.21 -13.75
CA PHE A 479 20.49 -14.20 -13.49
C PHE A 479 20.76 -14.03 -12.00
N HIS A 480 19.71 -13.88 -11.18
CA HIS A 480 19.84 -13.74 -9.73
C HIS A 480 20.55 -14.95 -9.07
N GLU A 481 20.18 -16.17 -9.48
CA GLU A 481 20.80 -17.41 -9.00
C GLU A 481 22.28 -17.51 -9.38
N GLY A 482 22.60 -17.12 -10.62
CA GLY A 482 23.97 -17.03 -11.14
C GLY A 482 24.81 -16.03 -10.34
N LEU A 483 24.36 -14.78 -10.24
CA LEU A 483 25.05 -13.72 -9.51
C LEU A 483 25.30 -14.09 -8.05
N THR A 484 24.29 -14.66 -7.36
CA THR A 484 24.43 -15.14 -5.97
C THR A 484 25.59 -16.12 -5.82
N THR A 485 25.75 -17.01 -6.78
CA THR A 485 26.81 -18.02 -6.75
C THR A 485 28.17 -17.41 -7.13
N GLU A 486 28.22 -16.49 -8.09
CA GLU A 486 29.47 -15.82 -8.48
C GLU A 486 30.05 -14.96 -7.35
N LEU A 487 29.21 -14.23 -6.60
CA LEU A 487 29.63 -13.40 -5.46
C LEU A 487 30.52 -14.18 -4.48
N THR A 488 30.16 -15.42 -4.19
CA THR A 488 30.91 -16.26 -3.24
C THR A 488 32.04 -17.03 -3.90
N THR A 489 31.82 -17.56 -5.10
CA THR A 489 32.75 -18.53 -5.74
C THR A 489 33.79 -17.89 -6.66
N ARG A 490 33.49 -16.71 -7.22
CA ARG A 490 34.35 -16.01 -8.18
C ARG A 490 34.89 -14.70 -7.64
N TYR A 491 34.09 -13.98 -6.86
CA TYR A 491 34.43 -12.64 -6.38
C TYR A 491 34.90 -12.60 -4.91
N ASN A 492 34.87 -13.73 -4.20
CA ASN A 492 35.27 -13.84 -2.79
C ASN A 492 34.58 -12.80 -1.88
N ALA A 493 33.30 -12.53 -2.14
CA ALA A 493 32.50 -11.53 -1.47
C ALA A 493 31.30 -12.16 -0.72
N PRO A 494 31.53 -13.04 0.29
CA PRO A 494 30.46 -13.80 0.94
C PRO A 494 29.48 -12.96 1.77
N LYS A 495 29.80 -11.68 2.03
CA LYS A 495 28.92 -10.76 2.75
C LYS A 495 28.01 -9.94 1.84
N VAL A 496 28.27 -9.90 0.53
CA VAL A 496 27.34 -9.27 -0.42
C VAL A 496 26.08 -10.13 -0.51
N ARG A 497 24.96 -9.58 -0.04
CA ARG A 497 23.69 -10.27 0.09
C ARG A 497 22.89 -10.23 -1.19
N THR A 498 22.04 -11.23 -1.38
CA THR A 498 21.12 -11.29 -2.50
C THR A 498 19.70 -11.59 -2.01
N VAL A 499 18.73 -10.82 -2.52
CA VAL A 499 17.32 -11.03 -2.21
C VAL A 499 16.53 -11.17 -3.50
N VAL A 500 15.79 -12.26 -3.64
CA VAL A 500 14.85 -12.44 -4.74
C VAL A 500 13.43 -12.31 -4.25
N VAL A 501 12.61 -11.57 -5.00
CA VAL A 501 11.23 -11.27 -4.65
C VAL A 501 10.32 -11.82 -5.75
N HIS A 502 9.32 -12.61 -5.36
CA HIS A 502 8.33 -13.24 -6.24
C HIS A 502 6.92 -12.78 -5.85
N PRO A 503 6.50 -11.58 -6.28
CA PRO A 503 5.12 -11.16 -6.10
C PRO A 503 4.20 -11.90 -7.08
N GLY A 504 3.01 -12.24 -6.59
CA GLY A 504 1.85 -12.56 -7.40
C GLY A 504 1.24 -11.30 -8.04
N PHE A 505 0.03 -11.42 -8.57
CA PHE A 505 -0.67 -10.28 -9.13
C PHE A 505 -0.81 -9.17 -8.08
N THR A 506 -0.31 -7.98 -8.42
CA THR A 506 -0.32 -6.79 -7.58
C THR A 506 -1.12 -5.70 -8.27
N ASN A 507 -2.03 -5.06 -7.55
CA ASN A 507 -2.92 -4.01 -8.03
C ASN A 507 -2.12 -2.72 -8.32
N THR A 508 -1.48 -2.69 -9.48
CA THR A 508 -0.72 -1.56 -10.01
C THR A 508 -1.19 -1.29 -11.44
N ALA A 509 -0.89 -0.08 -11.95
CA ALA A 509 -1.15 0.27 -13.34
C ALA A 509 -0.53 -0.72 -14.35
N LEU A 510 0.55 -1.42 -13.97
CA LEU A 510 1.23 -2.40 -14.82
C LEU A 510 0.31 -3.58 -15.22
N PHE A 511 -0.63 -3.96 -14.36
CA PHE A 511 -1.53 -5.10 -14.57
C PHE A 511 -3.01 -4.70 -14.58
N THR A 512 -3.33 -3.45 -14.94
CA THR A 512 -4.73 -3.04 -15.14
C THR A 512 -5.44 -4.01 -16.09
N GLY A 513 -6.67 -4.38 -15.73
CA GLY A 513 -7.49 -5.31 -16.51
C GLY A 513 -7.21 -6.81 -16.28
N TYR A 514 -6.15 -7.16 -15.53
CA TYR A 514 -5.90 -8.54 -15.10
C TYR A 514 -6.92 -8.97 -14.03
N LYS A 515 -7.58 -10.13 -14.22
CA LYS A 515 -8.58 -10.64 -13.28
C LYS A 515 -8.34 -12.10 -12.90
N GLN A 516 -7.88 -12.35 -11.68
CA GLN A 516 -7.78 -13.70 -11.13
C GLN A 516 -8.95 -14.04 -10.21
N ASN A 517 -9.62 -15.17 -10.46
CA ASN A 517 -10.77 -15.65 -9.66
C ASN A 517 -10.34 -16.62 -8.54
N THR A 518 -9.20 -16.36 -7.91
CA THR A 518 -8.58 -17.23 -6.89
C THR A 518 -8.33 -16.48 -5.58
N GLY A 519 -9.21 -15.53 -5.24
CA GLY A 519 -9.01 -14.54 -4.16
C GLY A 519 -8.59 -15.09 -2.80
N PHE A 520 -9.06 -16.27 -2.39
CA PHE A 520 -8.63 -16.88 -1.12
C PHE A 520 -7.20 -17.45 -1.19
N LEU A 521 -6.83 -18.13 -2.29
CA LEU A 521 -5.55 -18.83 -2.39
C LEU A 521 -4.42 -17.92 -2.91
N MET A 522 -4.75 -17.06 -3.87
CA MET A 522 -3.86 -16.10 -4.51
C MET A 522 -4.62 -14.77 -4.64
N PRO A 523 -4.78 -14.00 -3.55
CA PRO A 523 -5.36 -12.67 -3.61
C PRO A 523 -4.56 -11.72 -4.51
N ALA A 524 -5.23 -10.69 -5.01
CA ALA A 524 -4.55 -9.53 -5.58
C ALA A 524 -3.86 -8.76 -4.45
N LEU A 525 -2.56 -8.49 -4.59
CA LEU A 525 -1.77 -7.82 -3.57
C LEU A 525 -1.89 -6.30 -3.69
N ALA A 526 -1.91 -5.61 -2.55
CA ALA A 526 -1.65 -4.18 -2.51
C ALA A 526 -0.16 -3.89 -2.79
N PRO A 527 0.20 -2.85 -3.57
CA PRO A 527 1.59 -2.44 -3.78
C PRO A 527 2.36 -2.24 -2.47
N GLU A 528 1.69 -1.70 -1.46
CA GLU A 528 2.22 -1.47 -0.11
C GLU A 528 2.60 -2.78 0.57
N SER A 529 1.80 -3.85 0.41
CA SER A 529 2.13 -5.16 1.00
C SER A 529 3.39 -5.76 0.39
N VAL A 530 3.62 -5.56 -0.91
CA VAL A 530 4.85 -6.00 -1.58
C VAL A 530 6.02 -5.15 -1.11
N ALA A 531 5.88 -3.82 -1.10
CA ALA A 531 6.92 -2.90 -0.64
C ALA A 531 7.34 -3.18 0.81
N ASP A 532 6.38 -3.33 1.73
CA ASP A 532 6.62 -3.66 3.14
C ASP A 532 7.45 -4.93 3.28
N ALA A 533 7.11 -5.97 2.51
CA ALA A 533 7.83 -7.24 2.57
C ALA A 533 9.24 -7.16 1.99
N VAL A 534 9.44 -6.36 0.93
CA VAL A 534 10.77 -6.08 0.37
C VAL A 534 11.61 -5.33 1.41
N VAL A 535 11.12 -4.21 1.94
CA VAL A 535 11.83 -3.39 2.92
C VAL A 535 12.13 -4.20 4.18
N ARG A 536 11.15 -4.94 4.72
CA ARG A 536 11.37 -5.82 5.88
C ARG A 536 12.48 -6.84 5.64
N GLN A 537 12.55 -7.44 4.45
CA GLN A 537 13.63 -8.38 4.13
C GLN A 537 14.98 -7.66 4.02
N VAL A 538 15.04 -6.51 3.34
CA VAL A 538 16.26 -5.70 3.22
C VAL A 538 16.79 -5.29 4.60
N LEU A 539 15.91 -4.83 5.49
CA LEU A 539 16.26 -4.41 6.84
C LEU A 539 16.83 -5.52 7.73
N THR A 540 16.65 -6.79 7.35
CA THR A 540 17.33 -7.88 8.07
C THR A 540 18.84 -7.90 7.84
N GLY A 541 19.34 -7.23 6.79
CA GLY A 541 20.75 -7.32 6.37
C GLY A 541 21.14 -8.73 5.88
N ARG A 542 20.16 -9.56 5.52
CA ARG A 542 20.36 -10.97 5.15
C ARG A 542 19.82 -11.26 3.75
N SER A 543 20.45 -12.22 3.08
CA SER A 543 19.95 -12.79 1.83
C SER A 543 18.59 -13.47 2.06
N GLY A 544 17.69 -13.40 1.07
CA GLY A 544 16.29 -13.73 1.26
C GLY A 544 15.55 -14.19 0.02
N HIS A 545 14.52 -15.02 0.20
CA HIS A 545 13.53 -15.31 -0.84
C HIS A 545 12.18 -14.84 -0.32
N VAL A 546 11.66 -13.78 -0.90
CA VAL A 546 10.37 -13.19 -0.54
C VAL A 546 9.33 -13.67 -1.53
N ILE A 547 8.33 -14.41 -1.07
CA ILE A 547 7.26 -14.96 -1.91
C ILE A 547 5.94 -14.44 -1.36
N LEU A 548 5.17 -13.74 -2.19
CA LEU A 548 3.96 -13.06 -1.75
C LEU A 548 2.82 -13.31 -2.75
N PRO A 549 1.65 -13.80 -2.30
CA PRO A 549 1.39 -14.40 -0.98
C PRO A 549 2.22 -15.68 -0.72
N GLY A 550 2.54 -16.03 0.52
CA GLY A 550 3.38 -17.21 0.82
C GLY A 550 2.87 -18.55 0.30
N THR A 551 1.58 -18.66 -0.05
CA THR A 551 0.96 -19.80 -0.73
C THR A 551 1.53 -20.09 -2.12
N GLY A 552 2.07 -19.08 -2.81
CA GLY A 552 2.71 -19.26 -4.12
C GLY A 552 4.01 -20.05 -4.09
N ALA A 553 4.54 -20.37 -2.91
CA ALA A 553 5.74 -21.19 -2.77
C ALA A 553 5.61 -22.62 -3.35
N ILE A 554 4.38 -23.06 -3.68
CA ILE A 554 4.13 -24.33 -4.37
C ILE A 554 4.31 -24.25 -5.90
N LEU A 555 4.26 -23.05 -6.49
CA LEU A 555 4.32 -22.86 -7.94
C LEU A 555 5.59 -23.42 -8.61
N PRO A 556 6.79 -23.33 -8.02
CA PRO A 556 7.98 -23.98 -8.59
C PRO A 556 7.77 -25.49 -8.81
N ALA A 557 7.07 -26.16 -7.90
CA ALA A 557 6.83 -27.61 -7.97
C ALA A 557 5.92 -27.99 -9.15
N LEU A 558 5.16 -27.04 -9.70
CA LEU A 558 4.33 -27.27 -10.90
C LEU A 558 5.19 -27.68 -12.10
N ARG A 559 6.44 -27.23 -12.18
CA ARG A 559 7.38 -27.62 -13.25
C ARG A 559 7.80 -29.09 -13.19
N MET A 560 7.60 -29.75 -12.05
CA MET A 560 7.89 -31.17 -11.88
C MET A 560 6.65 -32.06 -12.09
N GLN A 561 5.47 -31.48 -12.35
CA GLN A 561 4.24 -32.24 -12.50
C GLN A 561 4.04 -32.73 -13.95
N PRO A 562 3.31 -33.83 -14.17
CA PRO A 562 3.01 -34.33 -15.50
C PRO A 562 2.23 -33.33 -16.38
N ASP A 563 2.43 -33.41 -17.70
CA ASP A 563 1.83 -32.50 -18.68
C ASP A 563 0.29 -32.49 -18.66
N TRP A 564 -0.34 -33.64 -18.39
CA TRP A 564 -1.79 -33.73 -18.28
C TRP A 564 -2.36 -32.85 -17.16
N TYR A 565 -1.54 -32.48 -16.16
CA TYR A 565 -1.92 -31.55 -15.10
C TYR A 565 -1.50 -30.11 -15.45
N THR A 566 -0.25 -29.92 -15.90
CA THR A 566 0.30 -28.56 -16.04
C THR A 566 -0.24 -27.80 -17.26
N ILE A 567 -0.49 -28.49 -18.38
CA ILE A 567 -0.98 -27.85 -19.61
C ILE A 567 -2.41 -27.30 -19.40
N PRO A 568 -3.39 -28.07 -18.86
CA PRO A 568 -4.72 -27.53 -18.60
C PRO A 568 -4.74 -26.39 -17.57
N VAL A 569 -3.86 -26.43 -16.56
CA VAL A 569 -3.74 -25.35 -15.57
C VAL A 569 -3.31 -24.04 -16.25
N ARG A 570 -2.30 -24.08 -17.13
CA ARG A 570 -1.86 -22.91 -17.91
C ARG A 570 -2.95 -22.43 -18.88
N ALA A 571 -3.60 -23.35 -19.58
CA ALA A 571 -4.65 -23.01 -20.54
C ALA A 571 -5.84 -22.30 -19.87
N LYS A 572 -6.28 -22.76 -18.69
CA LYS A 572 -7.37 -22.11 -17.94
C LYS A 572 -7.01 -20.71 -17.46
N ALA A 573 -5.73 -20.46 -17.16
CA ALA A 573 -5.26 -19.15 -16.73
C ALA A 573 -5.33 -18.07 -17.82
N GLN A 574 -5.58 -18.43 -19.09
CA GLN A 574 -5.83 -17.43 -20.15
C GLN A 574 -6.99 -16.49 -19.81
N ALA A 575 -7.98 -16.98 -19.05
CA ALA A 575 -9.13 -16.19 -18.64
C ALA A 575 -8.73 -14.93 -17.85
N TYR A 576 -7.55 -14.93 -17.21
CA TYR A 576 -7.08 -13.81 -16.41
C TYR A 576 -6.66 -12.60 -17.26
N MET A 577 -6.38 -12.82 -18.55
CA MET A 577 -5.88 -11.80 -19.47
C MET A 577 -6.95 -11.22 -20.40
N GLN A 578 -8.21 -11.68 -20.30
CA GLN A 578 -9.28 -11.33 -21.24
C GLN A 578 -9.56 -9.82 -21.36
N ASN A 579 -9.37 -9.05 -20.28
CA ASN A 579 -9.60 -7.60 -20.26
C ASN A 579 -8.31 -6.83 -20.00
N PHE A 580 -7.15 -7.45 -20.25
CA PHE A 580 -5.87 -6.85 -19.93
C PHE A 580 -5.60 -5.62 -20.79
N ASN A 581 -5.27 -4.51 -20.15
CA ASN A 581 -4.94 -3.24 -20.80
C ASN A 581 -3.77 -2.51 -20.11
N GLY A 582 -2.98 -3.22 -19.29
CA GLY A 582 -1.98 -2.64 -18.39
C GLY A 582 -1.05 -1.59 -19.01
N ARG A 583 -0.37 -0.80 -18.18
CA ARG A 583 0.44 0.37 -18.59
C ARG A 583 1.43 0.06 -19.73
N GLN A 584 1.38 0.86 -20.80
CA GLN A 584 2.23 0.74 -21.98
C GLN A 584 3.22 1.92 -22.07
N VAL A 585 4.42 1.73 -21.52
CA VAL A 585 5.43 2.81 -21.35
C VAL A 585 5.96 3.38 -22.67
N ILE A 586 5.89 2.66 -23.80
CA ILE A 586 6.46 3.10 -25.09
C ILE A 586 5.76 4.35 -25.66
N GLN A 587 4.44 4.49 -25.52
CA GLN A 587 3.75 5.70 -26.00
C GLN A 587 4.17 6.95 -25.22
N ASP A 588 4.63 6.81 -23.98
CA ASP A 588 5.03 7.92 -23.11
C ASP A 588 6.51 8.31 -23.25
N VAL A 589 7.38 7.39 -23.68
CA VAL A 589 8.83 7.63 -23.80
C VAL A 589 9.18 8.18 -25.18
N ASP A 590 8.62 7.63 -26.26
CA ASP A 590 8.92 8.07 -27.63
C ASP A 590 8.21 9.40 -27.98
N ALA A 591 7.10 9.74 -27.31
CA ALA A 591 6.43 11.04 -27.47
C ALA A 591 7.29 12.24 -27.02
N SER A 592 8.29 12.01 -26.15
CA SER A 592 9.24 13.04 -25.71
C SER A 592 10.46 13.18 -26.61
N VAL A 593 10.66 12.24 -27.54
CA VAL A 593 11.82 12.20 -28.45
C VAL A 593 11.53 12.90 -29.79
N ASP A 594 10.25 13.06 -30.17
CA ASP A 594 9.84 13.64 -31.45
C ASP A 594 9.76 15.19 -31.49
N ASP A 595 9.97 15.89 -30.37
CA ASP A 595 9.96 17.37 -30.34
C ASP A 595 11.37 18.00 -30.48
N GLY A 596 12.29 17.22 -31.07
CA GLY A 596 13.71 17.54 -31.24
C GLY A 596 14.15 17.66 -32.69
N GLY A 597 13.43 18.45 -33.49
CA GLY A 597 13.95 19.06 -34.72
C GLY A 597 13.81 18.24 -36.01
N HIS A 598 12.72 18.49 -36.75
CA HIS A 598 12.80 18.65 -38.20
C HIS A 598 11.73 19.63 -38.67
N GLU A 599 12.20 20.69 -39.35
CA GLU A 599 11.40 21.71 -40.00
C GLU A 599 10.42 21.09 -41.01
N LYS A 600 9.20 21.62 -41.01
CA LYS A 600 8.17 21.36 -42.00
C LYS A 600 8.67 21.67 -43.41
N GLU A 601 8.74 20.67 -44.28
CA GLU A 601 8.51 20.87 -45.71
C GLU A 601 7.35 19.99 -46.17
N ALA A 602 6.31 20.67 -46.63
CA ALA A 602 5.20 20.09 -47.35
C ALA A 602 5.68 19.66 -48.74
N ASN A 603 5.33 18.44 -49.16
CA ASN A 603 5.09 18.20 -50.57
C ASN A 603 4.10 17.06 -50.82
N ASP A 604 3.18 17.37 -51.71
CA ASP A 604 2.10 16.53 -52.20
C ASP A 604 2.58 15.39 -53.12
N ASN A 605 1.74 14.35 -53.15
CA ASN A 605 1.36 13.51 -54.30
C ASN A 605 2.21 12.30 -54.76
N ALA A 606 1.40 11.30 -55.16
CA ALA A 606 1.66 10.09 -55.97
C ALA A 606 2.45 8.98 -55.27
N GLY A 607 2.06 7.70 -55.29
CA GLY A 607 1.22 6.95 -56.21
C GLY A 607 1.90 5.58 -56.40
N GLU A 608 1.12 4.50 -56.32
CA GLU A 608 1.36 3.13 -56.81
C GLU A 608 2.81 2.63 -57.06
N SER A 609 3.17 1.46 -56.50
CA SER A 609 3.19 0.18 -57.27
C SER A 609 4.14 -0.90 -56.69
N THR A 610 3.56 -2.10 -56.59
CA THR A 610 4.10 -3.45 -56.90
C THR A 610 5.52 -3.93 -56.52
N VAL A 611 5.51 -5.06 -55.78
CA VAL A 611 6.10 -6.38 -56.10
C VAL A 611 7.50 -6.46 -56.73
N SER A 612 8.45 -7.06 -55.99
CA SER A 612 9.25 -8.22 -56.47
C SER A 612 10.04 -8.86 -55.35
N GLY A 613 9.85 -10.17 -55.17
CA GLY A 613 10.76 -11.01 -54.39
C GLY A 613 12.00 -11.39 -55.20
N VAL A 614 13.09 -11.69 -54.51
CA VAL A 614 14.17 -12.56 -55.01
C VAL A 614 14.67 -13.43 -53.86
N LEU A 615 14.36 -14.72 -53.96
CA LEU A 615 15.10 -15.84 -53.39
C LEU A 615 16.52 -15.86 -53.97
N VAL A 616 17.56 -16.07 -53.17
CA VAL A 616 18.68 -16.96 -53.54
C VAL A 616 19.23 -17.66 -52.29
N ASN A 617 19.41 -18.98 -52.46
CA ASN A 617 19.87 -20.02 -51.54
C ASN A 617 21.32 -19.87 -51.02
N GLY A 618 21.56 -20.58 -49.92
CA GLY A 618 22.86 -21.06 -49.44
C GLY A 618 22.68 -21.93 -48.21
#